data_AF-A0A8D8HTV8-F1
#
_entry.id   AF-A0A8D8HTV8-F1
#
_cell.length_a   1.000
_cell.length_b   1.000
_cell.length_c   1.000
_cell.angle_alpha   90.00
_cell.angle_beta   90.00
_cell.angle_gamma   90.00
#
_symmetry.space_group_name_H-M   'P 1'
#
loop_
_entity.id
_entity.type
_entity.pdbx_description
1 polymer ?
#
loop_
_entity_poly.entity_id
_entity_poly.type
_entity_poly.pdbx_seq_one_letter_code
_entity_poly.pdbx_strand_id
1 'polypeptide(L)'
;MKALTLEQILNLCGMVAYCQESPMQIKRASTDKLREIFARYATQQINGELFMTSEEFVRGFLGQSYNEESVKLLAGIADTSKDGLISFAEFQAFEGLLCTPDALY
;
A
#
# COMPACT_ATOMS: atom_id res chain seq x y z
N MET A 1 19.99 0.85 -9.68
CA MET A 1 19.04 0.83 -8.55
C MET A 1 18.06 -0.28 -8.84
N LYS A 2 18.05 -1.37 -8.06
CA LYS A 2 17.18 -2.52 -8.34
C LYS A 2 15.77 -2.22 -7.81
N ALA A 3 14.78 -2.21 -8.69
CA ALA A 3 13.38 -2.16 -8.30
C ALA A 3 13.03 -3.43 -7.51
N LEU A 4 12.32 -3.29 -6.40
CA LEU A 4 11.78 -4.41 -5.65
C LEU A 4 10.59 -4.96 -6.45
N THR A 5 10.60 -6.24 -6.78
CA THR A 5 9.48 -6.87 -7.49
C THR A 5 8.25 -6.95 -6.58
N LEU A 6 7.05 -7.07 -7.15
CA LEU A 6 5.83 -7.35 -6.38
C LEU A 6 6.01 -8.50 -5.40
N GLU A 7 6.71 -9.57 -5.79
CA GLU A 7 7.09 -10.66 -4.89
C GLU A 7 7.96 -10.19 -3.72
N GLN A 8 8.89 -9.26 -3.92
CA GLN A 8 9.69 -8.71 -2.83
C GLN A 8 8.88 -7.76 -1.93
N ILE A 9 7.92 -7.00 -2.46
CA ILE A 9 7.03 -6.15 -1.65
C ILE A 9 6.10 -7.03 -0.81
N LEU A 10 5.54 -8.08 -1.42
CA LEU A 10 4.73 -9.08 -0.73
C LEU A 10 5.55 -9.80 0.35
N ASN A 11 6.78 -10.23 0.06
CA ASN A 11 7.64 -10.93 1.02
C ASN A 11 8.15 -10.00 2.15
N LEU A 12 8.39 -8.71 1.87
CA LEU A 12 8.79 -7.71 2.89
C LEU A 12 7.65 -7.38 3.86
N CYS A 13 6.41 -7.53 3.42
CA CYS A 13 5.18 -7.32 4.20
C CYS A 13 4.66 -8.63 4.84
N GLY A 14 5.33 -9.77 4.66
CA GLY A 14 4.89 -11.08 5.16
C GLY A 14 3.77 -11.74 4.35
N MET A 15 3.42 -11.19 3.18
CA MET A 15 2.40 -11.68 2.24
C MET A 15 2.92 -12.81 1.32
N VAL A 16 3.70 -13.77 1.83
CA VAL A 16 4.00 -14.98 1.04
C VAL A 16 2.78 -15.89 1.10
N ALA A 17 1.93 -15.81 0.08
CA ALA A 17 1.01 -16.88 -0.28
C ALA A 17 1.83 -18.03 -0.86
N TYR A 18 2.42 -18.87 0.00
CA TYR A 18 2.91 -20.16 -0.45
C TYR A 18 1.67 -21.03 -0.63
N CYS A 19 1.41 -21.49 -1.86
CA CYS A 19 0.36 -22.47 -2.16
C CYS A 19 0.65 -23.79 -1.43
N GLN A 20 0.32 -23.86 -0.15
CA GLN A 20 0.15 -25.10 0.60
C GLN A 20 -1.07 -24.92 1.51
N GLU A 21 -2.15 -25.54 1.05
CA GLU A 21 -3.39 -25.90 1.77
C GLU A 21 -3.41 -25.56 3.26
N SER A 22 -3.72 -24.31 3.58
CA SER A 22 -4.19 -23.86 4.88
C SER A 22 -4.74 -22.43 4.70
N PRO A 23 -5.84 -22.04 5.37
CA PRO A 23 -6.35 -20.68 5.27
C PRO A 23 -5.35 -19.76 5.98
N MET A 24 -4.37 -19.27 5.22
CA MET A 24 -3.35 -18.37 5.72
C MET A 24 -4.05 -17.07 6.13
N GLN A 25 -4.23 -16.89 7.44
CA GLN A 25 -4.49 -15.59 8.02
C GLN A 25 -3.41 -14.64 7.49
N ILE A 26 -3.80 -13.67 6.66
CA ILE A 26 -2.94 -12.58 6.26
C ILE A 26 -2.56 -11.86 7.56
N LYS A 27 -1.36 -12.12 8.07
CA LYS A 27 -0.86 -11.45 9.27
C LYS A 27 -0.57 -10.02 8.86
N ARG A 28 -1.36 -9.09 9.38
CA ARG A 28 -1.16 -7.64 9.19
C ARG A 28 0.30 -7.29 9.42
N ALA A 29 0.85 -6.47 8.54
CA ALA A 29 2.17 -5.92 8.76
C ALA A 29 2.16 -5.12 10.07
N SER A 30 3.20 -5.28 10.89
CA SER A 30 3.34 -4.46 12.10
C SER A 30 3.37 -2.98 11.70
N THR A 31 2.72 -2.11 12.49
CA THR A 31 2.64 -0.66 12.24
C THR A 31 4.01 -0.03 11.94
N ASP A 32 5.07 -0.50 12.60
CA ASP A 32 6.44 -0.04 12.38
C ASP A 32 6.96 -0.33 10.98
N LYS A 33 6.71 -1.55 10.47
CA LYS A 33 7.03 -1.94 9.10
C LYS A 33 6.27 -1.12 8.06
N LEU A 34 4.98 -0.86 8.32
CA LEU A 34 4.18 0.00 7.46
C LEU A 34 4.74 1.43 7.44
N ARG A 35 5.18 1.96 8.58
CA ARG A 35 5.83 3.27 8.64
C ARG A 35 7.14 3.31 7.85
N GLU A 36 7.99 2.30 7.98
CA GLU A 36 9.25 2.22 7.23
C GLU A 36 8.99 2.21 5.72
N ILE A 37 8.04 1.39 5.27
CA ILE A 37 7.64 1.33 3.86
C ILE A 37 7.06 2.67 3.43
N PHE A 38 6.15 3.25 4.21
CA PHE A 38 5.53 4.53 3.90
C PHE A 38 6.58 5.65 3.74
N ALA A 39 7.52 5.76 4.69
CA ALA A 39 8.59 6.75 4.64
C ALA A 39 9.53 6.58 3.44
N ARG A 40 9.58 5.39 2.82
CA ARG A 40 10.41 5.14 1.63
C ARG A 40 9.83 5.77 0.35
N TYR A 41 8.51 5.88 0.26
CA TYR A 41 7.82 6.36 -0.94
C TYR A 41 7.17 7.74 -0.75
N ALA A 42 6.95 8.18 0.49
CA ALA A 42 6.43 9.51 0.79
C ALA A 42 7.52 10.56 0.55
N THR A 43 7.29 11.47 -0.40
CA THR A 43 8.22 12.58 -0.68
C THR A 43 7.72 13.93 -0.19
N GLN A 44 6.43 14.04 0.11
CA GLN A 44 5.82 15.28 0.56
C GLN A 44 5.91 15.36 2.08
N GLN A 45 6.42 16.47 2.60
CA GLN A 45 6.40 16.74 4.04
C GLN A 45 5.64 18.04 4.31
N ILE A 46 4.57 17.94 5.07
CA ILE A 46 3.68 19.06 5.39
C ILE A 46 3.52 19.09 6.90
N ASN A 47 3.87 20.22 7.53
CA ASN A 47 3.80 20.39 8.99
C ASN A 47 4.55 19.32 9.80
N GLY A 48 5.60 18.73 9.23
CA GLY A 48 6.39 17.67 9.86
C GLY A 48 5.84 16.26 9.66
N GLU A 49 4.68 16.10 9.02
CA GLU A 49 4.11 14.81 8.66
C GLU A 49 4.41 14.46 7.20
N LEU A 50 4.63 13.17 6.94
CA LEU A 50 4.91 12.64 5.61
C LEU A 50 3.61 12.27 4.89
N PHE A 51 3.56 12.57 3.60
CA PHE A 51 2.45 12.29 2.71
C PHE A 51 2.97 11.68 1.40
N MET A 52 2.16 10.83 0.80
CA MET A 52 2.36 10.37 -0.57
C MET A 52 1.41 11.08 -1.51
N THR A 53 1.83 11.32 -2.73
CA THR A 53 0.90 11.61 -3.83
C THR A 53 0.26 10.32 -4.35
N SER A 54 -0.87 10.46 -5.03
CA SER A 54 -1.53 9.37 -5.76
C SER A 54 -0.59 8.62 -6.71
N GLU A 55 0.32 9.33 -7.37
CA GLU A 55 1.27 8.72 -8.30
C GLU A 55 2.31 7.87 -7.57
N GLU A 56 2.84 8.34 -6.45
CA GLU A 56 3.85 7.63 -5.65
C GLU A 56 3.26 6.40 -4.98
N PHE A 57 2.04 6.50 -4.48
CA PHE A 57 1.33 5.38 -3.92
C PHE A 57 1.10 4.28 -4.96
N VAL A 58 0.58 4.62 -6.14
CA VAL A 58 0.23 3.60 -7.15
C VAL A 58 1.47 3.10 -7.91
N ARG A 59 2.36 3.98 -8.35
CA ARG A 59 3.53 3.58 -9.14
C ARG A 59 4.70 3.13 -8.29
N GLY A 60 4.90 3.77 -7.13
CA GLY A 60 5.99 3.44 -6.20
C GLY A 60 5.65 2.25 -5.33
N PHE A 61 4.57 2.35 -4.56
CA PHE A 61 4.20 1.32 -3.58
C PHE A 61 3.50 0.11 -4.19
N LEU A 62 2.49 0.28 -5.06
CA LEU A 62 1.83 -0.86 -5.73
C LEU A 62 2.66 -1.41 -6.91
N GLY A 63 3.66 -0.67 -7.38
CA GLY A 63 4.70 -1.18 -8.29
C GLY A 63 4.22 -1.63 -9.67
N GLN A 64 3.05 -1.16 -10.12
CA GLN A 64 2.37 -1.63 -11.32
C GLN A 64 2.23 -0.50 -12.35
N SER A 65 2.42 -0.84 -13.62
CA SER A 65 2.07 0.03 -14.75
C SER A 65 0.56 0.01 -14.98
N TYR A 66 -0.19 0.55 -14.02
CA TYR A 66 -1.62 0.78 -14.17
C TYR A 66 -1.87 1.90 -15.18
N ASN A 67 -2.95 1.78 -15.96
CA ASN A 67 -3.45 2.89 -16.77
C ASN A 67 -3.94 4.03 -15.86
N GLU A 68 -4.02 5.26 -16.38
CA GLU A 68 -4.40 6.43 -15.58
C GLU A 68 -5.74 6.27 -14.84
N GLU A 69 -6.69 5.55 -15.42
CA GLU A 69 -7.99 5.31 -14.80
C GLU A 69 -7.89 4.40 -13.56
N SER A 70 -7.11 3.32 -13.65
CA SER A 70 -6.87 2.44 -12.50
C SER A 70 -6.04 3.15 -11.41
N VAL A 71 -5.10 4.01 -11.80
CA VAL A 71 -4.36 4.87 -10.85
C VAL A 71 -5.33 5.77 -10.09
N LYS A 72 -6.23 6.46 -10.79
CA LYS A 72 -7.23 7.33 -10.16
C LYS A 72 -8.18 6.55 -9.25
N LEU A 73 -8.60 5.36 -9.65
CA LEU A 73 -9.47 4.52 -8.83
C LEU A 73 -8.77 4.07 -7.53
N LEU A 74 -7.56 3.50 -7.64
CA LEU A 74 -6.80 3.01 -6.49
C LEU A 74 -6.41 4.15 -5.54
N ALA A 75 -5.93 5.27 -6.09
CA ALA A 75 -5.65 6.46 -5.30
C ALA A 75 -6.92 7.01 -4.66
N GLY A 76 -8.05 7.02 -5.36
CA GLY A 76 -9.33 7.46 -4.82
C GLY A 76 -9.89 6.55 -3.73
N ILE A 77 -9.50 5.28 -3.67
CA ILE A 77 -9.86 4.38 -2.57
C ILE A 77 -8.97 4.66 -1.35
N ALA A 78 -7.68 4.92 -1.56
CA ALA A 78 -6.73 5.20 -0.48
C ALA A 78 -6.88 6.62 0.10
N ASP A 79 -7.01 7.64 -0.74
CA ASP A 79 -7.28 9.03 -0.36
C ASP A 79 -8.76 9.17 0.03
N THR A 80 -9.05 8.93 1.31
CA THR A 80 -10.40 9.01 1.87
C THR A 80 -10.79 10.44 2.21
N SER A 81 -9.80 11.28 2.54
CA SER A 81 -9.99 12.69 2.89
C SER A 81 -10.27 13.59 1.68
N LYS A 82 -9.90 13.12 0.48
CA LYS A 82 -10.03 13.82 -0.82
C LYS A 82 -9.17 15.08 -0.91
N ASP A 83 -8.05 15.12 -0.19
CA ASP A 83 -7.10 16.23 -0.24
C ASP A 83 -6.05 16.06 -1.37
N GLY A 84 -6.06 14.93 -2.08
CA GLY A 84 -5.12 14.59 -3.14
C GLY A 84 -3.79 14.05 -2.63
N LEU A 85 -3.68 13.80 -1.33
CA LEU A 85 -2.55 13.19 -0.67
C LEU A 85 -3.01 11.91 0.06
N ILE A 86 -2.05 11.05 0.37
CA ILE A 86 -2.29 9.84 1.14
C ILE A 86 -1.44 9.95 2.40
N SER A 87 -2.14 10.12 3.52
CA SER A 87 -1.54 10.13 4.85
C SER A 87 -1.14 8.72 5.29
N PHE A 88 -0.32 8.61 6.33
CA PHE A 88 0.02 7.30 6.90
C PHE A 88 -1.21 6.55 7.42
N ALA A 89 -2.20 7.25 7.99
CA ALA A 89 -3.42 6.65 8.49
C ALA A 89 -4.26 6.03 7.36
N GLU A 90 -4.37 6.73 6.24
CA GLU A 90 -5.05 6.24 5.03
C GLU A 90 -4.33 5.05 4.40
N PHE A 91 -3.00 5.12 4.32
CA PHE A 91 -2.17 4.01 3.88
C PHE A 91 -2.39 2.75 4.74
N GLN A 92 -2.43 2.91 6.05
CA GLN A 92 -2.69 1.80 6.98
C GLN A 92 -4.12 1.26 6.86
N ALA A 93 -5.12 2.13 6.68
CA ALA A 93 -6.49 1.70 6.44
C ALA A 93 -6.62 0.90 5.15
N PHE A 94 -5.92 1.33 4.09
CA PHE A 94 -5.87 0.62 2.82
C PHE A 94 -5.20 -0.76 2.93
N GLU A 95 -4.11 -0.90 3.69
CA GLU A 95 -3.53 -2.22 3.99
C GLU A 95 -4.52 -3.15 4.69
N GLY A 96 -5.33 -2.61 5.59
CA GLY A 96 -6.42 -3.35 6.23
C GLY A 96 -7.43 -3.93 5.23
N LEU A 97 -7.77 -3.18 4.17
CA LEU A 97 -8.66 -3.63 3.10
C LEU A 97 -8.04 -4.75 2.25
N LEU A 98 -6.73 -4.70 2.00
CA LEU A 98 -6.01 -5.75 1.27
C LEU A 98 -5.89 -7.04 2.09
N CYS A 99 -5.87 -6.93 3.42
CA CYS A 99 -5.74 -8.07 4.33
C CYS A 99 -7.09 -8.71 4.70
N THR A 100 -8.23 -8.10 4.38
CA THR A 100 -9.54 -8.71 4.60
C THR A 100 -9.87 -9.71 3.48
N PRO A 101 -10.02 -11.02 3.79
CA PRO A 101 -10.30 -12.04 2.78
C PRO A 101 -11.72 -12.00 2.19
N ASP A 102 -12.57 -11.04 2.56
CA ASP A 102 -14.01 -11.06 2.29
C ASP A 102 -14.55 -9.78 1.65
N ALA A 103 -14.08 -9.47 0.43
CA ALA A 103 -14.73 -8.49 -0.45
C ALA A 103 -15.62 -9.18 -1.51
N LEU A 104 -16.04 -10.43 -1.25
CA LEU A 104 -16.84 -11.28 -2.14
C LEU A 104 -18.20 -11.60 -1.50
N TYR A 105 -19.08 -10.60 -1.43
CA TYR A 105 -20.52 -10.81 -1.29
C TYR A 105 -21.31 -9.85 -2.19
#